data_AF-A0A1Y1VGG4-F1
#
_entry.id   AF-A0A1Y1VGG4-F1
#
_cell.length_a   1.000
_cell.length_b   1.000
_cell.length_c   1.000
_cell.angle_alpha   90.00
_cell.angle_beta   90.00
_cell.angle_gamma   90.00
#
_symmetry.space_group_name_H-M   'P 1'
#
loop_
_entity.id
_entity.type
_entity.pdbx_description
1 polymer ?
#
loop_
_entity_poly.entity_id
_entity_poly.type
_entity_poly.pdbx_seq_one_letter_code
_entity_poly.pdbx_strand_id
1 'polypeptide(L)'
;MSFKNYILLIIHIYKTLVFVNQSSDVIQATKMLEKVPNCDIYMLMSHEGDVLVYTDNFVNLNQIAEQIYEMLNDSQKIIESGNNGGFIKLCISYMTYTLQITMDNSFIYVIQQKRN
;
A
#
# COMPACT_ATOMS: atom_id res chain seq x y z
N MET A 1 -13.93 -25.46 3.93
CA MET A 1 -14.24 -24.72 2.68
C MET A 1 -12.89 -24.29 2.11
N SER A 2 -12.49 -24.86 0.97
CA SER A 2 -11.13 -24.68 0.41
C SER A 2 -11.06 -23.34 -0.32
N PHE A 3 -10.28 -22.39 0.19
CA PHE A 3 -9.93 -21.17 -0.53
C PHE A 3 -8.94 -21.54 -1.64
N LYS A 4 -9.44 -21.61 -2.88
CA LYS A 4 -8.56 -21.60 -4.05
C LYS A 4 -8.03 -20.18 -4.22
N ASN A 5 -6.78 -19.95 -3.81
CA ASN A 5 -6.04 -18.73 -4.12
C ASN A 5 -5.75 -18.69 -5.61
N TYR A 6 -6.58 -17.98 -6.37
CA TYR A 6 -6.31 -17.65 -7.76
C TYR A 6 -5.45 -16.38 -7.80
N ILE A 7 -4.13 -16.57 -7.87
CA ILE A 7 -3.20 -15.46 -8.15
C ILE A 7 -3.40 -15.09 -9.63
N LEU A 8 -3.95 -13.91 -9.89
CA LEU A 8 -4.01 -13.34 -11.24
C LEU A 8 -2.83 -12.41 -11.42
N LEU A 9 -1.94 -12.78 -12.34
CA LEU A 9 -0.80 -11.97 -12.76
C LEU A 9 -1.27 -11.06 -13.91
N ILE A 10 -1.32 -9.75 -13.68
CA ILE A 10 -1.53 -8.79 -14.76
C ILE A 10 -0.17 -8.19 -15.12
N ILE A 11 0.32 -8.51 -16.31
CA ILE A 11 1.57 -7.98 -16.85
C ILE A 11 1.23 -6.69 -17.62
N HIS A 12 1.51 -5.54 -17.03
CA HIS A 12 1.73 -4.31 -17.82
C HIS A 12 3.20 -4.28 -18.20
N ILE A 13 3.53 -3.80 -19.41
CA ILE A 13 4.80 -4.01 -20.12
C ILE A 13 6.07 -3.58 -19.34
N TYR A 14 5.94 -2.97 -18.15
CA TYR A 14 7.06 -2.67 -17.24
C TYR A 14 6.82 -2.96 -15.74
N LYS A 15 5.64 -3.47 -15.33
CA LYS A 15 5.29 -3.73 -13.91
C LYS A 15 4.41 -4.97 -13.78
N THR A 16 4.83 -5.88 -12.91
CA THR A 16 4.07 -7.06 -12.54
C THR A 16 3.30 -6.76 -11.25
N LEU A 17 1.97 -6.89 -11.32
CA LEU A 17 1.09 -6.72 -10.17
C LEU A 17 0.52 -8.07 -9.73
N VAL A 18 0.53 -8.29 -8.43
CA VAL A 18 -0.05 -9.46 -7.79
C VAL A 18 -1.29 -9.03 -7.02
N PHE A 19 -2.44 -9.55 -7.44
CA PHE A 19 -3.73 -9.34 -6.76
C PHE A 19 -4.02 -10.54 -5.85
N VAL A 20 -4.02 -10.30 -4.54
CA VAL A 20 -4.48 -11.26 -3.53
C VAL A 20 -6.00 -11.20 -3.39
N ASN A 21 -6.58 -10.00 -3.56
CA ASN A 21 -8.01 -9.76 -3.59
C ASN A 21 -8.41 -9.06 -4.91
N GLN A 22 -9.53 -9.48 -5.51
CA GLN A 22 -10.02 -8.97 -6.81
C GLN A 22 -11.40 -8.32 -6.71
N SER A 23 -11.77 -7.81 -5.54
CA SER A 23 -12.99 -7.01 -5.40
C SER A 23 -12.93 -5.79 -6.34
N SER A 24 -14.10 -5.28 -6.72
CA SER A 24 -14.21 -4.08 -7.56
C SER A 24 -13.45 -2.91 -6.96
N ASP A 25 -13.50 -2.77 -5.64
CA ASP A 25 -12.95 -1.64 -4.92
C ASP A 25 -11.43 -1.70 -4.90
N VAL A 26 -10.86 -2.90 -4.69
CA VAL A 26 -9.42 -3.14 -4.77
C VAL A 26 -8.90 -2.82 -6.17
N ILE A 27 -9.58 -3.30 -7.22
CA ILE A 27 -9.17 -3.04 -8.61
C ILE A 27 -9.25 -1.53 -8.93
N GLN A 28 -10.27 -0.83 -8.44
CA GLN A 28 -10.40 0.61 -8.63
C GLN A 28 -9.31 1.40 -7.89
N ALA A 29 -9.02 1.05 -6.64
CA ALA A 29 -7.96 1.65 -5.84
C ALA A 29 -6.58 1.47 -6.53
N THR A 30 -6.29 0.28 -7.05
CA THR A 30 -5.05 0.03 -7.82
C THR A 30 -4.96 0.88 -9.07
N LYS A 31 -6.07 1.07 -9.81
CA LYS A 31 -6.09 1.97 -10.99
C LYS A 31 -5.80 3.43 -10.63
N MET A 32 -6.10 3.86 -9.40
CA MET A 32 -5.71 5.19 -8.93
C MET A 32 -4.21 5.27 -8.62
N LEU A 33 -3.64 4.23 -8.01
CA LEU A 33 -2.20 4.14 -7.73
C LEU A 33 -1.34 4.19 -9.00
N GLU A 34 -1.78 3.52 -10.08
CA GLU A 34 -1.10 3.56 -11.39
C GLU A 34 -1.03 4.96 -12.02
N LYS A 35 -1.88 5.91 -11.57
CA LYS A 35 -1.84 7.31 -12.04
C LYS A 35 -0.82 8.17 -11.29
N VAL A 36 -0.24 7.65 -10.21
CA VAL A 36 0.75 8.40 -9.42
C VAL A 36 2.05 8.50 -10.23
N PRO A 37 2.53 9.72 -10.55
CA PRO A 37 3.73 9.88 -11.36
C PRO A 37 4.96 9.33 -10.64
N ASN A 38 5.87 8.70 -11.39
CA ASN A 38 7.11 8.11 -10.87
C ASN A 38 6.92 7.05 -9.76
N CYS A 39 5.73 6.48 -9.65
CA CYS A 39 5.45 5.39 -8.72
C CYS A 39 5.63 4.07 -9.44
N ASP A 40 6.74 3.38 -9.17
CA ASP A 40 7.03 2.08 -9.78
C ASP A 40 6.75 0.89 -8.87
N ILE A 41 6.65 1.13 -7.58
CA ILE A 41 6.45 0.11 -6.57
C ILE A 41 5.38 0.64 -5.61
N TYR A 42 4.34 -0.15 -5.40
CA TYR A 42 3.30 0.16 -4.44
C TYR A 42 2.66 -1.11 -3.88
N MET A 43 2.03 -0.95 -2.72
CA MET A 43 1.27 -1.97 -2.03
C MET A 43 -0.04 -1.36 -1.52
N LEU A 44 -1.13 -2.10 -1.66
CA LEU A 44 -2.45 -1.77 -1.15
C LEU A 44 -2.79 -2.79 -0.06
N MET A 45 -3.20 -2.30 1.11
CA MET A 45 -3.52 -3.13 2.26
C MET A 45 -4.92 -2.81 2.81
N SER A 46 -5.51 -3.75 3.52
CA SER A 46 -6.69 -3.51 4.36
C SER A 46 -6.30 -2.76 5.63
N HIS A 47 -7.28 -2.21 6.35
CA HIS A 47 -7.08 -1.67 7.70
C HIS A 47 -6.77 -2.73 8.75
N GLU A 48 -6.84 -4.01 8.41
CA GLU A 48 -6.43 -5.11 9.29
C GLU A 48 -4.96 -5.50 9.07
N GLY A 49 -4.28 -4.86 8.11
CA GLY A 49 -2.87 -5.13 7.78
C GLY A 49 -2.69 -6.18 6.69
N ASP A 50 -3.77 -6.72 6.10
CA ASP A 50 -3.67 -7.70 5.02
C ASP A 50 -3.24 -7.06 3.71
N VAL A 51 -2.29 -7.68 3.01
CA VAL A 51 -1.90 -7.24 1.67
C VAL A 51 -2.94 -7.69 0.65
N LEU A 52 -3.51 -6.72 -0.08
CA LEU A 52 -4.54 -6.94 -1.09
C LEU A 52 -3.95 -6.92 -2.50
N VAL A 53 -3.00 -6.01 -2.77
CA VAL A 53 -2.30 -5.87 -4.05
C VAL A 53 -0.89 -5.40 -3.80
N TYR A 54 0.08 -5.89 -4.56
CA TYR A 54 1.45 -5.39 -4.51
C TYR A 54 2.16 -5.51 -5.85
N THR A 55 3.17 -4.68 -6.05
CA THR A 55 4.15 -4.85 -7.14
C THR A 55 5.12 -5.98 -6.79
N ASP A 56 5.41 -6.89 -7.72
CA ASP A 56 6.24 -8.11 -7.51
C ASP A 56 7.75 -7.85 -7.26
N ASN A 57 8.10 -6.70 -6.70
CA ASN A 57 9.47 -6.26 -6.41
C ASN A 57 9.77 -6.19 -4.90
N PHE A 58 8.79 -6.50 -4.04
CA PHE A 58 8.99 -6.50 -2.59
C PHE A 58 9.71 -7.76 -2.12
N VAL A 59 10.89 -7.59 -1.52
CA VAL A 59 11.55 -8.64 -0.73
C VAL A 59 10.93 -8.67 0.66
N ASN A 60 10.41 -9.82 1.09
CA ASN A 60 9.75 -10.00 2.40
C ASN A 60 8.51 -9.11 2.62
N LEU A 61 7.60 -9.10 1.64
CA LEU A 61 6.34 -8.35 1.63
C LEU A 61 5.58 -8.35 2.97
N ASN A 62 5.36 -9.53 3.56
CA ASN A 62 4.58 -9.66 4.80
C ASN A 62 5.22 -8.92 5.98
N GLN A 63 6.55 -8.97 6.09
CA GLN A 63 7.27 -8.27 7.15
C GLN A 63 7.18 -6.75 6.98
N ILE A 64 7.23 -6.27 5.73
CA ILE A 64 7.07 -4.84 5.41
C ILE A 64 5.64 -4.39 5.75
N ALA A 65 4.64 -5.18 5.38
CA ALA A 65 3.24 -4.90 5.67
C ALA A 65 2.99 -4.79 7.19
N GLU A 66 3.52 -5.74 7.97
CA GLU A 66 3.42 -5.74 9.44
C GLU A 66 4.06 -4.48 10.04
N GLN A 67 5.29 -4.13 9.63
CA GLN A 67 5.97 -2.92 10.13
C GLN A 67 5.22 -1.63 9.78
N ILE A 68 4.65 -1.54 8.59
CA ILE A 68 3.85 -0.39 8.18
C ILE A 68 2.59 -0.27 9.03
N TYR A 69 1.92 -1.39 9.28
CA TYR A 69 0.71 -1.43 10.10
C TYR A 69 1.00 -1.01 11.55
N GLU A 70 2.07 -1.53 12.16
CA GLU A 70 2.50 -1.13 13.51
C GLU A 70 2.80 0.36 13.58
N MET A 71 3.56 0.89 12.62
CA MET A 71 3.91 2.30 12.55
C MET A 71 2.68 3.21 12.39
N LEU A 72 1.69 2.79 11.61
CA LEU A 72 0.43 3.53 11.46
C LEU A 72 -0.40 3.51 12.74
N ASN A 73 -0.51 2.35 13.40
CA ASN A 73 -1.22 2.20 14.66
C ASN A 73 -0.62 3.10 15.75
N ASP A 74 0.70 3.15 15.86
CA ASP A 74 1.37 4.02 16.82
C ASP A 74 1.25 5.50 16.46
N SER A 75 1.32 5.84 15.18
CA SER A 75 1.09 7.22 14.71
C SER A 75 -0.34 7.68 15.00
N GLN A 76 -1.34 6.81 14.81
CA GLN A 76 -2.74 7.11 15.08
C GLN A 76 -2.99 7.38 16.55
N LYS A 77 -2.44 6.57 17.47
CA LYS A 77 -2.53 6.82 18.92
C LYS A 77 -1.97 8.19 19.30
N ILE A 78 -0.86 8.60 18.70
CA ILE A 78 -0.25 9.92 18.95
C ILE A 78 -1.19 11.03 18.44
N ILE A 79 -1.72 10.90 17.24
CA ILE A 79 -2.59 11.89 16.62
C ILE A 79 -3.92 12.06 17.38
N GLU A 80 -4.56 10.95 17.75
CA GLU A 80 -5.82 10.93 18.52
C GLU A 80 -5.64 11.52 19.93
N SER A 81 -4.45 11.41 20.51
CA SER A 81 -4.13 12.03 21.81
C SER A 81 -3.98 13.56 21.75
N GLY A 82 -3.87 14.15 20.55
CA GLY A 82 -3.38 15.53 20.36
C GLY A 82 -4.38 16.56 19.87
N ASN A 83 -5.31 16.23 18.96
CA ASN A 83 -6.42 17.09 18.46
C ASN A 83 -7.05 16.44 17.21
N ASN A 84 -8.30 16.83 16.90
CA ASN A 84 -9.23 16.38 15.82
C ASN A 84 -8.72 16.24 14.36
N GLY A 85 -7.42 16.17 14.07
CA GLY A 85 -6.91 15.92 12.72
C GLY A 85 -6.67 14.44 12.50
N GLY A 86 -7.43 13.78 11.62
CA GLY A 86 -7.15 12.40 11.23
C GLY A 86 -5.75 12.24 10.62
N PHE A 87 -5.23 11.00 10.57
CA PHE A 87 -3.97 10.70 9.89
C PHE A 87 -4.08 11.06 8.40
N ILE A 88 -3.25 12.00 7.94
CA ILE A 88 -3.29 12.48 6.55
C ILE A 88 -2.30 11.72 5.68
N LYS A 89 -1.02 11.63 6.09
CA LYS A 89 0.06 11.02 5.29
C LYS A 89 1.36 10.94 6.08
N LEU A 90 2.09 9.85 5.93
CA LEU A 90 3.49 9.70 6.36
C LEU A 90 4.42 9.64 5.14
N CYS A 91 5.50 10.41 5.17
CA CYS A 91 6.51 10.45 4.10
C CYS A 91 7.89 10.16 4.69
N ILE A 92 8.51 9.05 4.26
CA ILE A 92 9.88 8.69 4.63
C ILE A 92 10.77 8.95 3.41
N SER A 93 11.68 9.92 3.55
CA SER A 93 12.59 10.32 2.48
C SER A 93 13.86 9.49 2.48
N TYR A 94 14.11 8.77 1.39
CA TYR A 94 15.38 8.13 1.09
C TYR A 94 16.14 8.93 0.02
N MET A 95 17.40 8.56 -0.22
CA MET A 95 18.24 9.27 -1.20
C MET A 95 17.67 9.23 -2.61
N THR A 96 17.12 8.08 -3.03
CA THR A 96 16.68 7.83 -4.42
C THR A 96 15.15 7.81 -4.58
N TYR A 97 14.40 7.73 -3.48
CA TYR A 97 12.93 7.67 -3.52
C TYR A 97 12.32 8.20 -2.22
N THR A 98 11.02 8.44 -2.23
CA THR A 98 10.22 8.71 -1.03
C THR A 98 9.19 7.61 -0.86
N LEU A 99 9.15 6.99 0.31
CA LEU A 99 8.08 6.09 0.71
C LEU A 99 6.94 6.92 1.28
N GLN A 100 5.77 6.82 0.69
CA GLN A 100 4.57 7.53 1.12
C GLN A 100 3.55 6.53 1.57
N ILE A 101 3.01 6.75 2.76
CA ILE A 101 2.00 5.90 3.37
C ILE A 101 0.81 6.79 3.70
N THR A 102 -0.35 6.46 3.17
CA THR A 102 -1.60 7.19 3.40
C THR A 102 -2.72 6.18 3.56
N MET A 103 -3.83 6.56 4.18
CA MET A 103 -5.01 5.70 4.25
C MET A 103 -6.27 6.52 4.01
N ASP A 104 -7.31 5.86 3.49
CA ASP A 104 -8.68 6.38 3.50
C ASP A 104 -9.54 5.52 4.45
N ASN A 105 -10.86 5.47 4.24
CA ASN A 105 -11.74 4.66 5.08
C ASN A 105 -11.73 3.16 4.72
N SER A 106 -11.13 2.79 3.59
CA SER A 106 -11.19 1.46 3.02
C SER A 106 -9.81 0.80 2.96
N PHE A 107 -8.76 1.56 2.65
CA PHE A 107 -7.44 1.02 2.35
C PHE A 107 -6.30 1.84 2.92
N ILE A 108 -5.21 1.13 3.15
CA ILE A 108 -3.88 1.69 3.37
C ILE A 108 -3.10 1.60 2.05
N TYR A 109 -2.54 2.72 1.64
CA TYR A 109 -1.76 2.88 0.42
C TYR A 109 -0.30 3.09 0.76
N VAL A 110 0.57 2.25 0.19
CA VAL A 110 2.02 2.34 0.35
C VAL A 110 2.62 2.56 -1.03
N ILE A 111 3.32 3.68 -1.20
CA ILE A 111 3.75 4.17 -2.50
C ILE A 111 5.24 4.49 -2.42
N GLN A 112 6.04 3.82 -3.24
CA GLN A 112 7.43 4.20 -3.46
C GLN A 112 7.51 5.10 -4.70
N GLN A 113 7.78 6.39 -4.48
CA GLN A 113 7.91 7.37 -5.55
C GLN A 113 9.39 7.71 -5.77
N LYS A 114 9.92 7.48 -6.98
CA LYS A 114 11.30 7.86 -7.33
C LYS A 114 11.47 9.38 -7.28
N ARG A 115 12.64 9.85 -6.81
CA ARG A 115 13.02 11.26 -6.92
C ARG A 115 13.44 11.56 -8.36
N ASN A 116 12.94 12.67 -8.91
CA ASN A 116 13.38 13.22 -10.19
C ASN A 116 14.76 13.87 -10.06
#